data_AF-A0A975PER2-F1
#
_entry.id   AF-A0A975PER2-F1
#
_cell.length_a   1.000
_cell.length_b   1.000
_cell.length_c   1.000
_cell.angle_alpha   90.00
_cell.angle_beta   90.00
_cell.angle_gamma   90.00
#
_symmetry.space_group_name_H-M   'P 1'
#
loop_
_entity.id
_entity.type
_entity.pdbx_description
1 polymer ?
#
loop_
_entity_poly.entity_id
_entity_poly.type
_entity_poly.pdbx_seq_one_letter_code
_entity_poly.pdbx_strand_id
1 'polypeptide(L)' 'MTYRDGTTRDGKAVAWTPAWVLIHTKKESVHEEWVPAPAVTRITREESDWQDPYDVLAA' A
#
# COMPACT_ATOMS: atom_id res chain seq x y z
N MET A 1 -3.81 -4.94 1.18
CA MET A 1 -2.89 -6.10 1.26
C MET A 1 -3.18 -6.88 2.53
N THR A 2 -3.07 -8.21 2.51
CA THR A 2 -3.36 -9.04 3.69
C THR A 2 -2.07 -9.69 4.21
N TYR A 3 -1.79 -9.48 5.50
CA TYR A 3 -0.60 -10.02 6.17
C TYR A 3 -0.85 -11.39 6.78
N ARG A 4 0.24 -12.09 7.14
CA ARG A 4 0.16 -13.42 7.79
C ARG A 4 -0.57 -13.41 9.13
N ASP A 5 -0.61 -12.28 9.82
CA ASP A 5 -1.36 -12.10 11.06
C ASP A 5 -2.86 -11.89 10.83
N GLY A 6 -3.32 -11.96 9.57
CA GLY A 6 -4.71 -11.79 9.17
C GLY A 6 -5.16 -10.32 9.08
N THR A 7 -4.29 -9.37 9.40
CA THR A 7 -4.61 -7.94 9.25
C THR A 7 -4.57 -7.54 7.79
N THR A 8 -5.42 -6.58 7.44
CA THR A 8 -5.41 -5.93 6.13
C THR A 8 -5.01 -4.47 6.31
N ARG A 9 -4.14 -3.99 5.43
CA ARG A 9 -3.82 -2.56 5.34
C ARG A 9 -3.86 -2.07 3.91
N ASP A 10 -4.15 -0.79 3.81
CA ASP A 10 -4.07 -0.04 2.57
C ASP A 10 -2.67 0.52 2.36
N GLY A 11 -2.39 0.88 1.12
CA GLY A 11 -1.15 1.53 0.74
C GLY A 11 -1.12 1.85 -0.74
N LYS A 12 -0.14 2.66 -1.12
CA LYS A 12 0.07 3.07 -2.51
C LYS A 12 1.10 2.16 -3.16
N ALA A 13 0.76 1.58 -4.31
CA ALA A 13 1.75 0.86 -5.12
C ALA A 13 2.75 1.85 -5.73
N VAL A 14 4.04 1.63 -5.52
CA VAL A 14 5.13 2.49 -6.01
C VAL A 14 5.90 1.83 -7.16
N ALA A 15 6.08 0.51 -7.09
CA ALA A 15 6.72 -0.30 -8.12
C ALA A 15 6.14 -1.71 -8.13
N TRP A 16 6.32 -2.46 -9.23
CA TRP A 16 5.87 -3.84 -9.30
C TRP A 16 6.70 -4.69 -10.27
N THR A 17 6.66 -5.99 -10.02
CA THR A 17 7.03 -7.07 -10.94
C THR A 17 5.81 -8.00 -11.09
N PRO A 18 5.83 -9.01 -11.97
CA PRO A 18 4.74 -9.99 -12.03
C PRO A 18 4.48 -10.74 -10.72
N ALA A 19 5.48 -10.88 -9.84
CA ALA A 19 5.37 -11.65 -8.60
C ALA A 19 5.25 -10.80 -7.33
N TRP A 20 5.63 -9.51 -7.39
CA TRP A 20 5.78 -8.67 -6.21
C TRP A 20 5.32 -7.23 -6.46
N VAL A 21 4.76 -6.59 -5.45
CA VAL A 21 4.38 -5.18 -5.46
C VAL A 21 5.09 -4.48 -4.32
N LEU A 22 5.75 -3.36 -4.60
CA LEU A 22 6.30 -2.45 -3.59
C LEU A 22 5.18 -1.53 -3.15
N ILE A 23 4.79 -1.63 -1.89
CA ILE A 23 3.72 -0.83 -1.30
C ILE A 23 4.31 0.15 -0.30
N HIS A 24 3.89 1.40 -0.44
CA HIS A 24 4.11 2.46 0.52
C HIS A 24 2.92 2.49 1.49
N THR A 25 3.19 2.28 2.78
CA THR A 25 2.20 2.17 3.85
C THR A 25 2.62 3.00 5.08
N LYS A 26 1.74 3.10 6.08
CA LYS A 26 1.87 3.91 7.30
C LYS A 26 1.28 3.10 8.42
N LYS A 27 2.16 2.62 9.28
CA LYS A 27 1.77 2.02 10.56
C LYS A 27 1.93 3.04 11.68
N GLU A 28 3.12 3.66 11.75
CA GLU A 28 3.49 4.75 12.67
C GLU A 28 4.31 5.81 11.93
N SER A 29 5.16 5.35 11.00
CA SER A 29 5.88 6.14 10.00
C SER A 29 5.63 5.57 8.61
N VAL A 30 5.99 6.34 7.58
CA VAL A 30 6.04 5.89 6.19
C VAL A 30 7.04 4.74 6.05
N HIS A 31 6.58 3.63 5.49
CA HIS A 31 7.41 2.47 5.20
C HIS A 31 7.12 1.92 3.80
N GLU A 32 8.14 1.35 3.18
CA GLU A 32 8.03 0.66 1.90
C GLU A 32 8.31 -0.82 2.10
N GLU A 33 7.43 -1.68 1.61
CA GLU A 33 7.60 -3.13 1.69
C GLU A 33 7.20 -3.84 0.40
N TRP A 34 7.93 -4.90 0.06
CA TRP A 34 7.59 -5.78 -1.04
C TRP A 34 6.63 -6.87 -0.54
N VAL A 35 5.44 -6.92 -1.14
CA VAL A 35 4.41 -7.94 -0.87
C VAL A 35 4.18 -8.83 -2.10
N PRO A 36 3.88 -10.12 -1.94
CA PRO A 36 3.52 -10.98 -3.06
C PRO A 36 2.30 -10.45 -3.79
N ALA A 37 2.32 -10.44 -5.13
CA ALA A 37 1.20 -9.96 -5.93
C ALA A 37 -0.16 -10.62 -5.59
N PRO A 38 -0.25 -11.93 -5.32
CA PRO A 38 -1.51 -12.58 -4.92
C PRO A 38 -2.04 -12.13 -3.54
N ALA A 39 -1.23 -11.47 -2.72
CA ALA A 39 -1.63 -10.95 -1.40
C ALA A 39 -2.17 -9.52 -1.46
N VAL A 40 -2.28 -8.94 -2.67
CA VAL A 40 -2.77 -7.58 -2.90
C VAL A 40 -4.04 -7.63 -3.72
N THR A 41 -5.05 -6.90 -3.25
CA THR A 41 -6.27 -6.60 -4.00
C THR A 41 -6.25 -5.14 -4.38
N ARG A 42 -6.52 -4.83 -5.65
CA ARG A 42 -6.67 -3.45 -6.11
C ARG A 42 -8.03 -2.92 -5.64
N ILE A 43 -8.03 -1.71 -5.08
CA ILE A 43 -9.21 -0.96 -4.65
C ILE A 43 -9.22 0.42 -5.33
N THR A 44 -10.36 1.11 -5.34
CA THR A 44 -10.47 2.49 -5.82
C THR A 44 -9.93 3.49 -4.78
N ARG A 45 -9.84 4.77 -5.17
CA ARG A 45 -9.38 5.82 -4.26
C ARG A 45 -10.38 6.06 -3.12
N GLU A 46 -11.67 5.97 -3.44
CA GLU A 46 -12.79 6.20 -2.52
C GLU A 46 -12.93 5.07 -1.49
N GLU A 47 -12.49 3.86 -1.85
CA GLU A 47 -12.43 2.70 -0.95
C GLU A 47 -11.22 2.74 -0.03
N SER A 48 -10.22 3.60 -0.29
CA SER A 48 -8.96 3.58 0.45
C SER A 48 -8.87 4.64 1.55
N ASP A 49 -8.57 4.16 2.75
CA ASP A 49 -8.29 5.02 3.90
C ASP A 49 -6.85 5.58 3.88
N TRP A 50 -6.02 5.13 2.94
CA TRP A 50 -4.67 5.63 2.75
C TRP A 50 -4.67 7.11 2.38
N GLN A 51 -3.86 7.90 3.07
CA GLN A 51 -3.58 9.30 2.75
C GLN A 51 -2.07 9.44 2.57
N ASP A 52 -1.65 9.75 1.35
CA ASP A 52 -0.23 9.97 1.06
C ASP A 52 0.19 11.29 1.74
N PRO A 53 1.14 11.26 2.69
CA PRO A 53 1.56 12.47 3.40
C PRO A 53 2.27 13.48 2.49
N TYR A 54 2.60 13.11 1.25
CA TYR A 54 3.18 14.02 0.26
C TYR A 54 2.12 14.66 -0.65
N ASP A 55 0.86 14.20 -0.64
CA ASP A 55 -0.21 14.82 -1.44
C ASP A 55 -0.41 16.30 -1.04
N VAL A 56 -0.12 16.67 0.22
CA VAL A 56 -0.19 18.05 0.72
C VAL A 56 0.93 18.97 0.21
N LEU A 57 2.02 18.41 -0.32
CA LEU A 57 3.15 19.18 -0.86
C LEU A 57 3.02 19.46 -2.37
N ALA A 58 2.02 18.88 -3.02
CA ALA A 58 1.79 19.03 -4.45
C ALA A 58 0.78 20.15 -4.81
N ALA A 59 0.37 20.98 -3.83
CA ALA A 59 -0.58 22.09 -3.97
C ALA A 59 0.12 23.45 -4.09
#